data_AF-A0A8H4NIK2-F1
#
_entry.id   AF-A0A8H4NIK2-F1
#
_cell.length_a   1.000
_cell.length_b   1.000
_cell.length_c   1.000
_cell.angle_alpha   90.00
_cell.angle_beta   90.00
_cell.angle_gamma   90.00
#
_symmetry.space_group_name_H-M   'P 1'
#
loop_
_entity.id
_entity.type
_entity.pdbx_description
1 polymer ?
#
loop_
_entity_poly.entity_id
_entity_poly.type
_entity_poly.pdbx_seq_one_letter_code
_entity_poly.pdbx_strand_id
1 'polypeptide(L)'
;MTPSIEPVTVSVASCVFTITGGASGIGAATARILARQEAAAVHIADCDTSKFKLIKDELEAINPHAKVFTEQVDVSSSSSVRSWIQGVVMSDPSSTEPIILRERDEEIESVININYKGVVYCTREQTAAMLNLPKGSHPSIVNITSCEPEHIPGGYTYSAS
;
A
#
# COMPACT_ATOMS: atom_id res chain seq x y z
N MET A 1 -5.75 36.84 18.75
CA MET A 1 -4.48 36.09 18.70
C MET A 1 -4.83 34.65 18.38
N THR A 2 -4.70 34.24 17.12
CA THR A 2 -4.76 32.83 16.73
C THR A 2 -3.48 32.16 17.26
N PRO A 3 -3.58 31.02 17.97
CA PRO A 3 -2.39 30.30 18.38
C PRO A 3 -1.66 29.81 17.14
N SER A 4 -0.37 30.17 17.02
CA SER A 4 0.54 29.57 16.06
C SER A 4 0.72 28.11 16.47
N ILE A 5 0.18 27.20 15.68
CA ILE A 5 0.52 25.77 15.78
C ILE A 5 1.86 25.64 15.07
N GLU A 6 2.95 25.55 15.83
CA GLU A 6 4.22 25.13 15.27
C GLU A 6 4.11 23.65 14.86
N PRO A 7 4.61 23.26 13.67
CA PRO A 7 4.55 21.88 13.23
C PRO A 7 5.37 21.01 14.17
N VAL A 8 4.74 20.01 14.76
CA VAL A 8 5.44 18.95 15.51
C VAL A 8 6.33 18.21 14.52
N THR A 9 7.64 18.46 14.55
CA THR A 9 8.60 17.68 13.79
C THR A 9 8.84 16.37 14.52
N VAL A 10 8.10 15.33 14.12
CA VAL A 10 8.38 13.95 14.56
C VAL A 10 9.68 13.50 13.90
N SER A 11 10.70 13.20 14.69
CA SER A 11 11.93 12.60 14.17
C SER A 11 11.67 11.15 13.78
N VAL A 12 12.10 10.78 12.58
CA VAL A 12 12.02 9.39 12.06
C VAL A 12 13.34 8.64 12.19
N ALA A 13 14.36 9.27 12.81
CA ALA A 13 15.73 8.76 12.80
C ALA A 13 15.90 7.41 13.51
N SER A 14 15.02 7.08 14.46
CA SER A 14 15.01 5.79 15.16
C SER A 14 14.00 4.79 14.61
N CYS A 15 13.31 5.11 13.51
CA CYS A 15 12.21 4.29 12.99
C CYS A 15 12.68 3.34 11.88
N VAL A 16 12.01 2.18 11.81
CA VAL A 16 12.14 1.19 10.74
C VAL A 16 10.92 1.32 9.82
N PHE A 17 11.15 1.43 8.51
CA PHE A 17 10.09 1.57 7.51
C PHE A 17 10.06 0.39 6.55
N THR A 18 8.88 -0.09 6.23
CA THR A 18 8.63 -1.06 5.14
C THR A 18 7.91 -0.36 4.01
N ILE A 19 8.35 -0.58 2.76
CA ILE A 19 7.82 0.10 1.57
C ILE A 19 7.58 -0.92 0.47
N THR A 20 6.32 -1.08 0.05
CA THR A 20 5.95 -1.88 -1.13
C THR A 20 6.04 -1.06 -2.40
N GLY A 21 6.35 -1.70 -3.54
CA GLY A 21 6.68 -0.99 -4.78
C GLY A 21 7.90 -0.07 -4.64
N GLY A 22 8.76 -0.34 -3.65
CA GLY A 22 9.82 0.57 -3.23
C GLY A 22 10.99 0.64 -4.20
N ALA A 23 11.04 -0.22 -5.22
CA ALA A 23 12.11 -0.22 -6.20
C ALA A 23 11.87 0.77 -7.36
N SER A 24 10.68 1.39 -7.46
CA SER A 24 10.38 2.36 -8.51
C SER A 24 9.35 3.42 -8.14
N GLY A 25 9.14 4.39 -9.05
CA GLY A 25 8.07 5.37 -8.96
C GLY A 25 8.01 6.12 -7.62
N ILE A 26 6.80 6.16 -7.05
CA ILE A 26 6.52 6.86 -5.79
C ILE A 26 7.17 6.14 -4.61
N GLY A 27 7.17 4.80 -4.57
CA GLY A 27 7.79 4.03 -3.48
C GLY A 27 9.28 4.33 -3.34
N ALA A 28 10.01 4.35 -4.46
CA ALA A 28 11.42 4.74 -4.48
C ALA A 28 11.64 6.21 -4.08
N ALA A 29 10.74 7.12 -4.47
CA ALA A 29 10.83 8.52 -4.04
C ALA A 29 10.63 8.66 -2.52
N THR A 30 9.65 7.95 -1.96
CA THR A 30 9.40 7.89 -0.51
C THR A 30 10.61 7.33 0.24
N ALA A 31 11.20 6.23 -0.24
CA ALA A 31 12.39 5.64 0.35
C ALA A 31 13.55 6.63 0.45
N ARG A 32 13.80 7.40 -0.62
CA ARG A 32 14.84 8.44 -0.64
C ARG A 32 14.56 9.57 0.34
N ILE A 33 13.30 9.96 0.51
CA ILE A 33 12.91 10.98 1.50
C ILE A 33 13.18 10.47 2.91
N LEU A 34 12.77 9.24 3.23
CA LEU A 34 12.99 8.63 4.54
C LEU A 34 14.48 8.47 4.87
N ALA A 35 15.30 8.08 3.87
CA ALA A 35 16.75 8.04 4.04
C ALA A 35 17.33 9.44 4.34
N ARG A 36 16.90 10.49 3.63
CA ARG A 36 17.33 11.88 3.92
C ARG A 36 16.89 12.38 5.29
N GLN A 37 15.80 11.84 5.82
CA GLN A 37 15.30 12.13 7.17
C GLN A 37 15.95 11.24 8.24
N GLU A 38 17.06 10.59 7.91
CA GLU A 38 17.90 9.81 8.82
C GLU A 38 17.26 8.53 9.37
N ALA A 39 16.25 7.97 8.70
CA ALA A 39 15.60 6.72 9.13
C ALA A 39 16.62 5.60 9.44
N ALA A 40 16.40 4.86 10.54
CA ALA A 40 17.32 3.82 11.01
C ALA A 40 17.40 2.63 10.04
N ALA A 41 16.26 2.24 9.44
CA ALA A 41 16.23 1.19 8.44
C ALA A 41 15.08 1.37 7.45
N VAL A 42 15.32 0.94 6.21
CA VAL A 42 14.33 0.90 5.13
C VAL A 42 14.33 -0.49 4.49
N HIS A 43 13.18 -1.16 4.57
CA HIS A 43 12.91 -2.44 3.91
C HIS A 43 12.10 -2.20 2.64
N ILE A 44 12.72 -2.42 1.50
CA ILE A 44 12.12 -2.31 0.17
C ILE A 44 11.56 -3.66 -0.25
N ALA A 45 10.26 -3.70 -0.50
CA ALA A 45 9.55 -4.81 -1.13
C ALA A 45 9.12 -4.40 -2.54
N ASP A 46 9.36 -5.29 -3.51
CA ASP A 46 8.84 -5.15 -4.87
C ASP A 46 8.71 -6.53 -5.51
N CYS A 47 7.82 -6.67 -6.50
CA CYS A 47 7.72 -7.91 -7.28
C CYS A 47 8.84 -8.00 -8.34
N ASP A 48 9.35 -6.84 -8.80
CA ASP A 48 10.45 -6.72 -9.75
C ASP A 48 11.79 -6.44 -9.03
N THR A 49 12.67 -7.44 -9.06
CA THR A 49 13.98 -7.37 -8.40
C THR A 49 15.06 -6.63 -9.19
N SER A 50 14.79 -6.29 -10.45
CA SER A 50 15.79 -5.73 -11.38
C SER A 50 16.40 -4.41 -10.88
N LYS A 51 15.66 -3.66 -10.06
CA LYS A 51 16.06 -2.34 -9.54
C LYS A 51 16.56 -2.35 -8.10
N PHE A 52 16.62 -3.51 -7.45
CA PHE A 52 17.01 -3.61 -6.03
C PHE A 52 18.40 -3.09 -5.75
N LYS A 53 19.37 -3.49 -6.56
CA LYS A 53 20.74 -3.01 -6.39
C LYS A 53 20.82 -1.48 -6.53
N LEU A 54 20.16 -0.93 -7.55
CA LEU A 54 20.16 0.51 -7.81
C LEU A 54 19.58 1.29 -6.62
N ILE A 55 18.37 0.93 -6.18
CA ILE A 55 17.74 1.67 -5.08
C ILE A 55 18.51 1.49 -3.78
N LYS A 56 19.07 0.31 -3.52
CA LYS A 56 19.89 0.06 -2.33
C LYS A 56 21.14 0.95 -2.32
N ASP A 57 21.89 0.95 -3.41
CA ASP A 57 23.11 1.77 -3.56
C ASP A 57 22.77 3.28 -3.38
N GLU A 58 21.63 3.74 -3.93
CA GLU A 58 21.17 5.12 -3.76
C GLU A 58 20.82 5.48 -2.31
N LEU A 59 20.11 4.59 -1.59
CA LEU A 59 19.69 4.85 -0.21
C LEU A 59 20.89 4.82 0.75
N GLU A 60 21.82 3.90 0.57
CA GLU A 60 23.07 3.83 1.35
C GLU A 60 23.97 5.04 1.07
N ALA A 61 23.97 5.58 -0.15
CA ALA A 61 24.68 6.82 -0.47
C ALA A 61 24.05 8.06 0.19
N ILE A 62 22.71 8.09 0.32
CA ILE A 62 21.98 9.17 0.99
C ILE A 62 22.20 9.12 2.50
N ASN A 63 22.10 7.94 3.11
CA ASN A 63 22.31 7.72 4.54
C ASN A 63 23.15 6.47 4.77
N PRO A 64 24.48 6.59 4.91
CA PRO A 64 25.39 5.47 5.15
C PRO A 64 25.15 4.73 6.47
N HIS A 65 24.38 5.32 7.38
CA HIS A 65 24.03 4.73 8.67
C HIS A 65 22.70 3.97 8.65
N ALA A 66 21.88 4.16 7.62
CA ALA A 66 20.63 3.42 7.46
C ALA A 66 20.91 1.98 7.03
N LYS A 67 20.20 1.02 7.64
CA LYS A 67 20.18 -0.36 7.13
C LYS A 67 19.17 -0.47 5.99
N VAL A 68 19.63 -0.89 4.82
CA VAL A 68 18.78 -1.05 3.64
C VAL A 68 18.63 -2.52 3.26
N PHE A 69 17.39 -2.99 3.28
CA PHE A 69 17.02 -4.35 2.91
C PHE A 69 16.15 -4.32 1.66
N THR A 70 16.33 -5.30 0.79
CA THR A 70 15.52 -5.46 -0.42
C THR A 70 15.04 -6.91 -0.48
N GLU A 71 13.74 -7.12 -0.63
CA GLU A 71 13.14 -8.45 -0.68
C GLU A 71 12.11 -8.53 -1.79
N GLN A 72 12.11 -9.65 -2.53
CA GLN A 72 11.08 -9.88 -3.53
C GLN A 72 9.80 -10.28 -2.82
N VAL A 73 8.74 -9.48 -2.99
CA VAL A 73 7.46 -9.72 -2.34
C VAL A 73 6.35 -9.55 -3.37
N ASP A 74 5.52 -10.57 -3.52
CA ASP A 74 4.28 -10.47 -4.25
C ASP A 74 3.17 -10.05 -3.29
N VAL A 75 2.82 -8.76 -3.34
CA VAL A 75 1.78 -8.19 -2.47
C VAL A 75 0.36 -8.71 -2.77
N SER A 76 0.16 -9.41 -3.88
CA SER A 76 -1.10 -10.12 -4.15
C SER A 76 -1.21 -11.46 -3.39
N SER A 77 -0.12 -11.91 -2.74
CA SER A 77 -0.07 -13.12 -1.94
C SER A 77 0.03 -12.80 -0.44
N SER A 78 -1.02 -13.12 0.32
CA SER A 78 -1.08 -12.91 1.78
C SER A 78 0.07 -13.60 2.53
N SER A 79 0.45 -14.81 2.10
CA SER A 79 1.53 -15.60 2.70
C SER A 79 2.92 -15.01 2.40
N SER A 80 3.12 -14.43 1.22
CA SER A 80 4.35 -13.70 0.87
C SER A 80 4.53 -12.48 1.77
N VAL A 81 3.48 -11.66 1.92
CA VAL A 81 3.51 -10.47 2.80
C VAL A 81 3.72 -10.87 4.27
N ARG A 82 3.05 -11.91 4.76
CA ARG A 82 3.21 -12.41 6.13
C ARG A 82 4.65 -12.82 6.42
N SER A 83 5.29 -13.55 5.50
CA SER A 83 6.66 -14.04 5.66
C SER A 83 7.66 -12.87 5.70
N TRP A 84 7.49 -11.89 4.82
CA TRP A 84 8.30 -10.68 4.79
C TRP A 84 8.22 -9.90 6.11
N ILE A 85 7.01 -9.61 6.59
CA ILE A 85 6.82 -8.84 7.83
C ILE A 85 7.35 -9.59 9.06
N GLN A 86 7.19 -10.92 9.14
CA GLN A 86 7.79 -11.70 10.23
C GLN A 86 9.33 -11.57 10.25
N GLY A 87 9.97 -11.52 9.08
CA GLY A 87 11.40 -11.23 8.94
C GLY A 87 11.79 -9.85 9.49
N VAL A 88 10.93 -8.84 9.31
CA VAL A 88 11.12 -7.48 9.86
C VAL A 88 10.91 -7.45 11.38
N VAL A 89 9.82 -8.04 11.88
CA VAL A 89 9.41 -7.96 13.31
C VAL A 89 10.29 -8.78 14.25
N MET A 90 10.96 -9.84 13.79
CA MET A 90 11.98 -10.54 14.59
C MET A 90 13.13 -9.62 15.07
N SER A 91 13.19 -8.38 14.58
CA SER A 91 14.13 -7.35 15.05
C SER A 91 13.58 -6.40 16.13
N ASP A 92 12.28 -6.43 16.47
CA ASP A 92 11.68 -5.53 17.48
C ASP A 92 10.41 -6.13 18.14
N PRO A 93 10.43 -6.50 19.45
CA PRO A 93 9.33 -7.19 20.09
C PRO A 93 8.44 -6.25 20.92
N SER A 94 7.40 -5.66 20.32
CA SER A 94 6.23 -5.27 21.09
C SER A 94 4.95 -5.25 20.26
N SER A 95 3.87 -5.82 20.82
CA SER A 95 2.52 -5.24 20.83
C SER A 95 1.41 -6.31 20.75
N THR A 96 0.33 -5.97 21.45
CA THR A 96 -1.02 -6.54 21.46
C THR A 96 -1.62 -6.62 20.06
N GLU A 97 -2.42 -7.67 19.80
CA GLU A 97 -2.90 -8.07 18.47
C GLU A 97 -3.96 -7.09 17.87
N PRO A 98 -3.65 -6.39 16.76
CA PRO A 98 -4.59 -5.48 16.10
C PRO A 98 -5.74 -6.19 15.36
N ILE A 99 -6.91 -5.54 15.26
CA ILE A 99 -8.14 -6.11 14.67
C ILE A 99 -7.99 -6.49 13.18
N ILE A 100 -7.11 -5.82 12.41
CA ILE A 100 -6.80 -6.20 11.02
C ILE A 100 -6.33 -7.66 10.89
N LEU A 101 -5.67 -8.22 11.92
CA LEU A 101 -5.21 -9.60 11.92
C LEU A 101 -6.35 -10.63 11.94
N ARG A 102 -7.61 -10.18 12.11
CA ARG A 102 -8.82 -11.01 12.07
C ARG A 102 -9.50 -11.05 10.70
N GLU A 103 -9.14 -10.16 9.76
CA GLU A 103 -9.65 -10.24 8.38
C GLU A 103 -9.02 -11.46 7.71
N ARG A 104 -9.85 -12.46 7.41
CA ARG A 104 -9.37 -13.70 6.77
C ARG A 104 -9.27 -13.49 5.27
N ASP A 105 -8.31 -14.15 4.63
CA ASP A 105 -8.06 -14.04 3.19
C ASP A 105 -9.36 -14.28 2.37
N GLU A 106 -10.23 -15.21 2.79
CA GLU A 106 -11.50 -15.48 2.09
C GLU A 106 -12.50 -14.32 2.21
N GLU A 107 -12.50 -13.60 3.34
CA GLU A 107 -13.35 -12.41 3.52
C GLU A 107 -12.84 -11.25 2.68
N ILE A 108 -11.51 -11.06 2.65
CA ILE A 108 -10.85 -10.06 1.81
C ILE A 108 -11.21 -10.31 0.34
N GLU A 109 -11.02 -11.55 -0.10
CA GLU A 109 -11.24 -11.94 -1.50
C GLU A 109 -12.72 -11.82 -1.89
N SER A 110 -13.64 -12.13 -0.98
CA SER A 110 -15.08 -11.91 -1.18
C SER A 110 -15.40 -10.43 -1.42
N VAL A 111 -14.89 -9.53 -0.56
CA VAL A 111 -15.11 -8.07 -0.70
C VAL A 111 -14.54 -7.57 -2.02
N ILE A 112 -13.30 -7.93 -2.38
CA ILE A 112 -12.68 -7.52 -3.64
C ILE A 112 -13.43 -8.08 -4.86
N ASN A 113 -13.89 -9.33 -4.80
CA ASN A 113 -14.63 -9.94 -5.90
C ASN A 113 -15.98 -9.24 -6.13
N ILE A 114 -16.67 -8.81 -5.07
CA ILE A 114 -17.97 -8.15 -5.16
C ILE A 114 -17.82 -6.67 -5.50
N ASN A 115 -17.09 -5.91 -4.68
CA ASN A 115 -17.06 -4.45 -4.72
C ASN A 115 -16.17 -3.90 -5.83
N TYR A 116 -15.08 -4.61 -6.17
CA TYR A 116 -14.14 -4.16 -7.19
C TYR A 116 -14.35 -4.92 -8.50
N LYS A 117 -14.06 -6.24 -8.52
CA LYS A 117 -14.11 -7.03 -9.76
C LYS A 117 -15.53 -7.11 -10.33
N GLY A 118 -16.54 -7.26 -9.47
CA GLY A 118 -17.95 -7.28 -9.87
C GLY A 118 -18.35 -6.00 -10.61
N VAL A 119 -18.01 -4.84 -10.05
CA VAL A 119 -18.28 -3.53 -10.67
C VAL A 119 -17.54 -3.37 -12.00
N VAL A 120 -16.27 -3.78 -12.07
CA VAL A 120 -15.49 -3.75 -13.33
C VAL A 120 -16.13 -4.65 -14.39
N TYR A 121 -16.55 -5.86 -14.03
CA TYR A 121 -17.23 -6.78 -14.95
C TYR A 121 -18.57 -6.21 -15.42
N CYS A 122 -19.41 -5.73 -14.52
CA CYS A 122 -20.68 -5.08 -14.86
C CYS A 122 -20.46 -3.91 -15.83
N THR A 123 -19.52 -3.02 -15.51
CA THR A 123 -19.21 -1.84 -16.34
C THR A 123 -18.74 -2.26 -17.73
N ARG A 124 -17.88 -3.29 -17.82
CA ARG A 124 -17.39 -3.81 -19.11
C ARG A 124 -18.52 -4.36 -19.98
N GLU A 125 -19.35 -5.24 -19.43
CA GLU A 125 -20.45 -5.88 -20.19
C GLU A 125 -21.55 -4.86 -20.54
N GLN A 126 -21.88 -3.93 -19.64
CA GLN A 126 -22.82 -2.84 -19.91
C GLN A 126 -22.30 -1.92 -21.02
N THR A 127 -21.02 -1.55 -20.98
CA THR A 127 -20.40 -0.74 -22.04
C THR A 127 -20.45 -1.46 -23.38
N ALA A 128 -20.12 -2.76 -23.41
CA ALA A 128 -20.18 -3.57 -24.62
C ALA A 128 -21.61 -3.64 -25.20
N ALA A 129 -22.63 -3.79 -24.34
CA ALA A 129 -24.03 -3.75 -24.78
C ALA A 129 -24.44 -2.36 -25.30
N MET A 130 -23.99 -1.30 -24.63
CA MET A 130 -24.30 0.10 -24.98
C MET A 130 -23.78 0.50 -26.37
N LEU A 131 -22.68 -0.10 -26.84
CA LEU A 131 -22.15 0.14 -28.19
C LEU A 131 -23.12 -0.28 -29.31
N ASN A 132 -24.04 -1.20 -29.03
CA ASN A 132 -25.02 -1.67 -29.99
C ASN A 132 -26.34 -0.89 -29.95
N LEU A 133 -26.44 0.13 -29.10
CA LEU A 133 -27.64 0.95 -29.00
C LEU A 133 -27.77 1.92 -30.20
N PRO A 134 -29.00 2.27 -30.60
CA PRO A 134 -29.23 3.27 -31.65
C PRO A 134 -28.54 4.60 -31.34
N LYS A 135 -28.09 5.30 -32.40
CA LYS A 135 -27.57 6.67 -32.25
C LYS A 135 -28.62 7.56 -31.60
N GLY A 136 -28.21 8.33 -30.58
CA GLY A 136 -29.11 9.17 -29.78
C GLY A 136 -29.68 8.51 -28.52
N SER A 137 -29.24 7.29 -28.15
CA SER A 137 -29.76 6.59 -26.96
C SER A 137 -29.21 7.09 -25.61
N HIS A 138 -28.17 7.94 -25.61
CA HIS A 138 -27.56 8.56 -24.43
C HIS A 138 -27.46 7.66 -23.17
N PRO A 139 -26.87 6.45 -23.27
CA PRO A 139 -26.81 5.54 -22.12
C PRO A 139 -25.84 6.05 -21.05
N SER A 140 -26.06 5.65 -19.80
CA SER A 140 -25.23 6.03 -18.65
C SER A 140 -25.05 4.84 -17.71
N ILE A 141 -23.88 4.75 -17.08
CA ILE A 141 -23.55 3.79 -16.01
C ILE A 141 -23.25 4.60 -14.75
N VAL A 142 -23.82 4.19 -13.62
CA VAL A 142 -23.56 4.81 -12.32
C VAL A 142 -23.03 3.75 -11.38
N ASN A 143 -21.79 3.91 -10.95
CA ASN A 143 -21.16 3.07 -9.92
C ASN A 143 -21.19 3.85 -8.60
N ILE A 144 -21.70 3.23 -7.54
CA ILE A 144 -21.73 3.81 -6.19
C ILE A 144 -20.46 3.37 -5.47
N THR A 145 -19.71 4.36 -4.98
CA THR A 145 -18.57 4.18 -4.08
C THR A 145 -18.93 4.75 -2.71
N SER A 146 -18.05 4.56 -1.70
CA SER A 146 -18.24 5.10 -0.36
C SER A 146 -17.34 6.32 -0.12
N CYS A 147 -17.86 7.30 0.64
CA CYS A 147 -17.05 8.38 1.24
C CYS A 147 -16.79 8.04 2.70
N GLU A 148 -16.14 6.90 2.95
CA GLU A 148 -15.64 6.55 4.27
C GLU A 148 -14.15 6.91 4.34
N PRO A 149 -13.82 8.09 4.91
CA PRO A 149 -12.43 8.52 5.10
C PRO A 149 -11.77 7.89 6.33
N GLU A 150 -12.48 7.08 7.11
CA GLU A 150 -12.05 6.61 8.43
C GLU A 150 -11.81 5.09 8.44
N HIS A 151 -10.62 4.70 8.90
CA HIS A 151 -10.26 3.32 9.20
C HIS A 151 -11.19 2.77 10.29
N ILE A 152 -12.30 2.14 9.90
CA ILE A 152 -13.17 1.41 10.83
C ILE A 152 -12.46 0.11 11.21
N PRO A 153 -12.32 -0.22 12.51
CA PRO A 153 -11.77 -1.50 12.92
C PRO A 153 -12.55 -2.67 12.30
N GLY A 154 -11.93 -3.39 11.36
CA GLY A 154 -12.52 -4.53 10.64
C GLY A 154 -13.19 -4.18 9.29
N GLY A 155 -13.02 -2.95 8.79
CA GLY A 155 -13.50 -2.50 7.47
C GLY A 155 -12.35 -2.13 6.52
N TYR A 156 -11.15 -2.67 6.74
CA TYR A 156 -9.95 -2.27 6.00
C TYR A 156 -10.07 -2.64 4.53
N THR A 157 -10.47 -3.87 4.23
CA THR A 157 -10.66 -4.31 2.84
C THR A 157 -11.80 -3.56 2.15
N TYR A 158 -12.90 -3.29 2.85
CA TYR A 158 -14.03 -2.54 2.29
C TYR A 158 -13.62 -1.11 1.91
N SER A 159 -12.87 -0.44 2.78
CA SER A 159 -12.39 0.93 2.53
C SER A 159 -11.39 1.01 1.37
N ALA A 160 -10.70 -0.10 1.09
CA ALA A 160 -9.73 -0.20 -0.02
C ALA A 160 -10.36 -0.61 -1.36
N SER A 161 -11.60 -1.11 -1.37
CA SER A 161 -12.28 -1.67 -2.56
C SER A 161 -13.02 -0.65 -3.40
#